data_AF-A0A178MCE8-F1
#
_entry.id   AF-A0A178MCE8-F1
#
_cell.length_a   1.000
_cell.length_b   1.000
_cell.length_c   1.000
_cell.angle_alpha   90.00
_cell.angle_beta   90.00
_cell.angle_gamma   90.00
#
_symmetry.space_group_name_H-M   'P 1'
#
loop_
_entity.id
_entity.type
_entity.pdbx_description
1 polymer ?
#
loop_
_entity_poly.entity_id
_entity_poly.type
_entity_poly.pdbx_seq_one_letter_code
_entity_poly.pdbx_strand_id
1 'polypeptide(L)'
;MPTEEHQPDLTGTIQAVLDALQRQARNDRELRRHLRVIGTALLSIAGDDDDMLVKLPSEGESSGSSALHAEDVADGRAYATADANVPVLPPATDDDLKRLAAHFAGELDATDQPVSPLPSTPSDQDEATQLAELSDCFQAKAAYIRQALGSSGQNPLEPSPCTQWIGAKLKQSAQSQRSNWEVFAGSCEVVALIADALSEMVNNAALREYLPEGLLLAAEAQSAVAAVVRRLYKKSDPAQERFFQWLRQRTGIDRVYLPRYMRRDDTADPDQWQERLARVQAWRETLDTEIYRRRHERKLFGKLRYQLGQVAAGAADQWPRALQTINALIDLGVPPSHRMLRQLLWPFRDQLNAASAESRQLGWVAREVSRVSTSPSDAEPLSPADRDEKLVEQVADLLRNTSVVLIGGDERPLVRQTIEEAFDLRELIWCDTRPHQSHLTIEPFIARAEVSVVLLAIRWASHGLGAVREFCERYNKPFVRLPAGYSINQIAYQIWEQASERLRAWPKNT
;
A
#
# COMPACT_ATOMS: atom_id res chain seq x y z
N MET A 1 -5.62 63.99 -12.47
CA MET A 1 -5.68 63.07 -13.62
C MET A 1 -5.12 61.74 -13.13
N PRO A 2 -5.94 60.85 -12.57
CA PRO A 2 -5.47 59.52 -12.19
C PRO A 2 -5.27 58.68 -13.45
N THR A 3 -4.11 58.06 -13.55
CA THR A 3 -3.71 57.12 -14.59
C THR A 3 -4.59 55.88 -14.53
N GLU A 4 -5.24 55.54 -15.65
CA GLU A 4 -5.95 54.28 -15.83
C GLU A 4 -5.00 53.10 -15.56
N GLU A 5 -5.19 52.44 -14.42
CA GLU A 5 -4.59 51.13 -14.15
C GLU A 5 -5.08 50.14 -15.21
N HIS A 6 -4.14 49.68 -16.03
CA HIS A 6 -4.35 48.55 -16.94
C HIS A 6 -4.74 47.32 -16.12
N GLN A 7 -6.04 47.00 -16.09
CA GLN A 7 -6.48 45.68 -15.69
C GLN A 7 -5.82 44.65 -16.61
N PRO A 8 -5.09 43.65 -16.07
CA PRO A 8 -4.53 42.59 -16.90
C PRO A 8 -5.65 41.85 -17.62
N ASP A 9 -5.47 41.64 -18.91
CA ASP A 9 -6.41 40.90 -19.76
C ASP A 9 -6.46 39.43 -19.34
N LEU A 10 -7.39 39.13 -18.43
CA LEU A 10 -7.67 37.80 -17.90
C LEU A 10 -7.92 36.80 -19.04
N THR A 11 -8.57 37.27 -20.12
CA THR A 11 -8.85 36.49 -21.32
C THR A 11 -7.58 35.99 -21.99
N GLY A 12 -6.58 36.88 -22.13
CA GLY A 12 -5.27 36.54 -22.68
C GLY A 12 -4.53 35.50 -21.84
N THR A 13 -4.63 35.60 -20.51
CA THR A 13 -3.96 34.65 -19.59
C THR A 13 -4.61 33.26 -19.68
N ILE A 14 -5.95 33.20 -19.69
CA ILE A 14 -6.68 31.93 -19.85
C ILE A 14 -6.35 31.29 -21.21
N GLN A 15 -6.32 32.08 -22.29
CA GLN A 15 -5.99 31.58 -23.62
C GLN A 15 -4.57 30.97 -23.66
N ALA A 16 -3.59 31.62 -23.03
CA ALA A 16 -2.21 31.12 -22.97
C ALA A 16 -2.10 29.77 -22.24
N VAL A 17 -2.85 29.59 -21.15
CA VAL A 17 -2.91 28.31 -20.40
C VAL A 17 -3.56 27.21 -21.25
N LEU A 18 -4.66 27.53 -21.95
CA LEU A 18 -5.33 26.57 -22.84
C LEU A 18 -4.42 26.14 -23.99
N ASP A 19 -3.67 27.07 -24.59
CA ASP A 19 -2.73 26.77 -25.67
C ASP A 19 -1.54 25.92 -25.18
N ALA A 20 -1.07 26.13 -23.94
CA ALA A 20 -0.03 25.31 -23.33
C ALA A 20 -0.52 23.87 -23.07
N LEU A 21 -1.71 23.72 -22.47
CA LEU A 21 -2.35 22.42 -22.26
C LEU A 21 -2.60 21.68 -23.58
N GLN A 22 -3.04 22.40 -24.62
CA GLN A 22 -3.26 21.81 -25.93
C GLN A 22 -1.97 21.30 -26.57
N ARG A 23 -0.86 22.05 -26.44
CA ARG A 23 0.47 21.62 -26.92
C ARG A 23 0.95 20.36 -26.21
N GLN A 24 0.84 20.30 -24.88
CA GLN A 24 1.25 19.13 -24.09
C GLN A 24 0.39 17.90 -24.40
N ALA A 25 -0.92 18.10 -24.56
CA ALA A 25 -1.87 17.06 -24.91
C ALA A 25 -1.57 16.41 -26.28
N ARG A 26 -0.95 17.12 -27.24
CA ARG A 26 -0.57 16.49 -28.53
C ARG A 26 0.35 15.28 -28.36
N ASN A 27 1.25 15.34 -27.37
CA ASN A 27 2.25 14.31 -27.12
C ASN A 27 1.84 13.33 -26.01
N ASP A 28 0.84 13.68 -25.20
CA ASP A 28 0.36 12.88 -24.07
C ASP A 28 -1.08 12.37 -24.32
N ARG A 29 -1.25 11.05 -24.42
CA ARG A 29 -2.54 10.40 -24.69
C ARG A 29 -3.47 10.43 -23.46
N GLU A 30 -2.92 10.39 -22.26
CA GLU A 30 -3.68 10.38 -21.02
C GLU A 30 -4.21 11.77 -20.69
N LEU A 31 -3.36 12.80 -20.83
CA LEU A 31 -3.78 14.20 -20.68
C LEU A 31 -4.91 14.57 -21.65
N ARG A 32 -4.86 14.11 -22.91
CA ARG A 32 -5.97 14.29 -23.87
C ARG A 32 -7.29 13.71 -23.39
N ARG A 33 -7.24 12.54 -22.75
CA ARG A 33 -8.44 11.87 -22.23
C ARG A 33 -9.05 12.69 -21.10
N HIS A 34 -8.24 13.16 -20.15
CA HIS A 34 -8.70 13.99 -19.05
C HIS A 34 -9.24 15.36 -19.51
N LEU A 35 -8.56 16.03 -20.44
CA LEU A 35 -9.03 17.31 -20.98
C LEU A 35 -10.38 17.18 -21.72
N ARG A 36 -10.64 16.05 -22.40
CA ARG A 36 -11.96 15.78 -22.99
C ARG A 36 -13.05 15.65 -21.93
N VAL A 37 -12.79 14.92 -20.85
CA VAL A 37 -13.75 14.74 -19.76
C VAL A 37 -14.08 16.08 -19.11
N ILE A 38 -13.05 16.87 -18.78
CA ILE A 38 -13.21 18.20 -18.20
C ILE A 38 -13.95 19.14 -19.15
N GLY A 39 -13.58 19.16 -20.44
CA GLY A 39 -14.26 19.99 -21.43
C GLY A 39 -15.75 19.63 -21.59
N THR A 40 -16.08 18.34 -21.55
CA THR A 40 -17.48 17.87 -21.61
C THR A 40 -18.25 18.29 -20.35
N ALA A 41 -17.63 18.20 -19.17
CA ALA A 41 -18.22 18.67 -17.92
C ALA A 41 -18.44 20.19 -17.91
N LEU A 42 -17.46 20.97 -18.37
CA LEU A 42 -17.58 22.43 -18.45
C LEU A 42 -18.65 22.88 -19.45
N LEU A 43 -18.77 22.21 -20.60
CA LEU A 43 -19.85 22.47 -21.57
C LEU A 43 -21.21 22.10 -21.00
N SER A 44 -21.29 21.03 -20.19
CA SER A 44 -22.52 20.68 -19.47
C SER A 44 -22.88 21.69 -18.38
N ILE A 45 -21.90 22.34 -17.75
CA ILE A 45 -22.13 23.39 -16.73
C ILE A 45 -22.51 24.72 -17.39
N ALA A 46 -21.93 25.02 -18.56
CA ALA A 46 -22.22 26.24 -19.32
C ALA A 46 -23.54 26.15 -20.12
N GLY A 47 -24.11 24.95 -20.26
CA GLY A 47 -25.25 24.65 -21.13
C GLY A 47 -26.62 24.64 -20.47
N ASP A 48 -26.82 25.33 -19.35
CA ASP A 48 -28.13 25.50 -18.70
C ASP A 48 -28.80 26.86 -18.98
N ASP A 49 -28.24 27.66 -19.91
CA ASP A 49 -28.97 28.76 -20.55
C ASP A 49 -29.44 28.32 -21.94
N ASP A 50 -30.74 28.09 -22.02
CA ASP A 50 -31.47 27.78 -23.24
C ASP A 50 -31.31 28.94 -24.24
N ASP A 51 -30.95 28.57 -25.49
CA ASP A 51 -31.03 29.36 -26.73
C ASP A 51 -29.71 29.93 -27.34
N MET A 52 -28.94 29.07 -28.02
CA MET A 52 -28.08 29.44 -29.17
C MET A 52 -27.82 28.23 -30.08
N LEU A 53 -28.68 28.08 -31.09
CA LEU A 53 -28.57 27.14 -32.19
C LEU A 53 -27.27 27.31 -33.01
N VAL A 54 -26.43 26.27 -33.05
CA VAL A 54 -25.57 25.97 -34.20
C VAL A 54 -26.04 24.66 -34.84
N LYS A 55 -26.66 24.77 -36.01
CA LYS A 55 -27.13 23.65 -36.84
C LYS A 55 -25.95 22.83 -37.38
N LEU A 56 -25.90 21.55 -37.02
CA LEU A 56 -25.28 20.49 -37.82
C LEU A 56 -26.38 19.72 -38.59
N PRO A 57 -26.07 19.11 -39.75
CA PRO A 57 -27.08 18.56 -40.64
C PRO A 57 -27.76 17.33 -40.02
N SER A 58 -29.09 17.35 -40.08
CA SER A 58 -30.01 16.30 -39.67
C SER A 58 -30.05 15.14 -40.67
N GLU A 59 -30.00 13.90 -40.18
CA GLU A 59 -30.65 12.76 -40.80
C GLU A 59 -31.64 12.12 -39.80
N GLY A 60 -32.86 11.90 -40.26
CA GLY A 60 -33.62 10.69 -39.93
C GLY A 60 -34.55 10.72 -38.72
N GLU A 61 -35.80 11.11 -38.99
CA GLU A 61 -37.01 10.98 -38.20
C GLU A 61 -37.29 9.57 -37.64
N SER A 62 -37.89 9.49 -36.44
CA SER A 62 -39.28 9.03 -36.19
C SER A 62 -39.49 8.88 -34.66
N SER A 63 -40.20 9.80 -34.00
CA SER A 63 -41.65 9.80 -33.72
C SER A 63 -42.12 8.79 -32.66
N GLY A 64 -42.78 9.30 -31.60
CA GLY A 64 -43.37 8.46 -30.55
C GLY A 64 -43.82 9.24 -29.30
N SER A 65 -44.82 10.09 -29.45
CA SER A 65 -45.54 10.89 -28.44
C SER A 65 -46.25 10.07 -27.34
N SER A 66 -46.27 10.55 -26.09
CA SER A 66 -47.51 11.03 -25.39
C SER A 66 -47.35 11.24 -23.88
N ALA A 67 -47.17 12.50 -23.49
CA ALA A 67 -47.99 13.36 -22.64
C ALA A 67 -48.90 12.85 -21.48
N LEU A 68 -48.91 13.71 -20.44
CA LEU A 68 -49.96 14.05 -19.44
C LEU A 68 -49.97 13.28 -18.11
N HIS A 69 -49.62 13.97 -17.01
CA HIS A 69 -50.60 14.65 -16.14
C HIS A 69 -49.91 15.57 -15.12
N ALA A 70 -50.45 16.78 -15.00
CA ALA A 70 -50.16 17.74 -13.94
C ALA A 70 -51.37 17.77 -12.99
N GLU A 71 -51.13 17.82 -11.68
CA GLU A 71 -52.05 18.42 -10.71
C GLU A 71 -51.28 19.08 -9.55
N ASP A 72 -51.68 20.31 -9.28
CA ASP A 72 -51.42 21.16 -8.12
C ASP A 72 -51.77 20.47 -6.80
N VAL A 73 -50.96 20.66 -5.74
CA VAL A 73 -51.47 20.97 -4.39
C VAL A 73 -50.47 21.87 -3.66
N ALA A 74 -50.94 23.06 -3.32
CA ALA A 74 -50.33 23.98 -2.36
C ALA A 74 -50.44 23.44 -0.93
N ASP A 75 -49.35 23.47 -0.16
CA ASP A 75 -49.49 23.65 1.29
C ASP A 75 -48.26 24.32 1.89
N GLY A 76 -48.49 25.43 2.58
CA GLY A 76 -47.47 26.24 3.23
C GLY A 76 -47.20 25.71 4.62
N ARG A 77 -45.94 25.36 4.89
CA ARG A 77 -45.42 25.25 6.26
C ARG A 77 -44.02 25.84 6.36
N ALA A 78 -43.96 26.93 7.10
CA ALA A 78 -42.75 27.56 7.59
C ALA A 78 -41.93 26.55 8.42
N TYR A 79 -40.67 26.36 8.03
CA TYR A 79 -39.64 25.79 8.88
C TYR A 79 -38.44 26.74 8.96
N ALA A 80 -37.91 26.79 10.17
CA ALA A 80 -36.98 27.76 10.69
C ALA A 80 -35.64 27.80 9.94
N THR A 81 -35.15 29.02 9.77
CA THR A 81 -33.77 29.36 9.39
C THR A 81 -32.79 28.81 10.44
N ALA A 82 -31.94 27.87 10.06
CA ALA A 82 -30.79 27.43 10.85
C ALA A 82 -29.51 27.51 10.01
N ASP A 83 -28.65 28.45 10.42
CA ASP A 83 -27.21 28.60 10.22
C ASP A 83 -26.56 28.20 8.89
N ALA A 84 -26.35 29.25 8.08
CA ALA A 84 -25.27 29.33 7.13
C ALA A 84 -23.93 29.50 7.85
N ASN A 85 -23.08 28.47 7.83
CA ASN A 85 -21.63 28.66 7.95
C ASN A 85 -20.89 27.54 7.20
N VAL A 86 -21.05 27.54 5.86
CA VAL A 86 -20.09 26.88 4.98
C VAL A 86 -18.93 27.86 4.81
N PRO A 87 -17.68 27.50 5.15
CA PRO A 87 -16.54 28.36 4.90
C PRO A 87 -16.38 28.49 3.38
N VAL A 88 -16.79 29.64 2.84
CA VAL A 88 -16.51 30.01 1.45
C VAL A 88 -15.00 30.21 1.35
N LEU A 89 -14.33 29.32 0.63
CA LEU A 89 -12.92 29.52 0.28
C LEU A 89 -12.80 30.80 -0.56
N PRO A 90 -11.76 31.62 -0.34
CA PRO A 90 -11.55 32.80 -1.17
C PRO A 90 -11.38 32.37 -2.63
N PRO A 91 -11.94 33.13 -3.60
CA PRO A 91 -11.72 32.88 -5.01
C PRO A 91 -10.21 32.92 -5.31
N ALA A 92 -9.78 32.09 -6.26
CA ALA A 92 -8.40 32.09 -6.74
C ALA A 92 -7.98 33.50 -7.15
N THR A 93 -6.80 33.93 -6.69
CA THR A 93 -6.30 35.27 -7.00
C THR A 93 -5.64 35.28 -8.38
N ASP A 94 -5.51 36.47 -8.97
CA ASP A 94 -4.80 36.67 -10.24
C ASP A 94 -3.33 36.17 -10.15
N ASP A 95 -2.72 36.26 -8.96
CA ASP A 95 -1.38 35.73 -8.69
C ASP A 95 -1.34 34.20 -8.72
N ASP A 96 -2.39 33.52 -8.25
CA ASP A 96 -2.48 32.05 -8.28
C ASP A 96 -2.60 31.56 -9.73
N LEU A 97 -3.38 32.27 -10.56
CA LEU A 97 -3.53 31.97 -11.98
C LEU A 97 -2.22 32.22 -12.75
N LYS A 98 -1.50 33.31 -12.44
CA LYS A 98 -0.19 33.62 -13.03
C LYS A 98 0.87 32.59 -12.65
N ARG A 99 0.91 32.12 -11.39
CA ARG A 99 1.82 31.04 -10.95
C ARG A 99 1.53 29.73 -11.66
N LEU A 100 0.26 29.38 -11.81
CA LEU A 100 -0.16 28.19 -12.53
C LEU A 100 0.26 28.28 -14.02
N ALA A 101 0.05 29.43 -14.66
CA ALA A 101 0.48 29.67 -16.04
C ALA A 101 1.99 29.57 -16.21
N ALA A 102 2.78 30.18 -15.33
CA ALA A 102 4.25 30.12 -15.35
C ALA A 102 4.78 28.69 -15.13
N HIS A 103 4.11 27.89 -14.29
CA HIS A 103 4.43 26.47 -14.10
C HIS A 103 4.23 25.66 -15.38
N PHE A 104 3.08 25.82 -16.06
CA PHE A 104 2.80 25.11 -17.32
C PHE A 104 3.61 25.66 -18.52
N ALA A 105 4.07 26.91 -18.46
CA ALA A 105 4.97 27.49 -19.44
C ALA A 105 6.43 27.01 -19.30
N GLY A 106 6.76 26.31 -18.20
CA GLY A 106 8.12 25.85 -17.90
C GLY A 106 9.05 26.97 -17.42
N GLU A 107 8.49 28.09 -16.93
CA GLU A 107 9.24 29.26 -16.47
C GLU A 107 9.60 29.19 -14.98
N LEU A 108 8.95 28.30 -14.23
CA LEU A 108 9.25 28.01 -12.82
C LEU A 108 9.85 26.61 -12.69
N ASP A 109 11.17 26.53 -12.52
CA ASP A 109 11.82 25.32 -12.01
C ASP A 109 11.35 25.11 -10.56
N ALA A 110 10.74 23.96 -10.30
CA ALA A 110 10.01 23.62 -9.08
C ALA A 110 10.90 23.48 -7.81
N THR A 111 12.10 24.06 -7.78
CA THR A 111 13.12 23.75 -6.77
C THR A 111 13.64 24.90 -5.91
N ASP A 112 13.33 26.18 -6.20
CA ASP A 112 14.10 27.28 -5.58
C ASP A 112 13.41 28.13 -4.50
N GLN A 113 12.36 27.62 -3.82
CA GLN A 113 12.00 28.16 -2.49
C GLN A 113 11.71 27.05 -1.47
N PRO A 114 12.44 27.02 -0.33
CA PRO A 114 12.18 26.05 0.72
C PRO A 114 10.99 26.53 1.55
N VAL A 115 9.77 26.14 1.17
CA VAL A 115 8.75 25.90 2.19
C VAL A 115 9.21 24.63 2.91
N SER A 116 9.69 24.76 4.15
CA SER A 116 10.08 23.60 4.95
C SER A 116 8.87 22.67 5.08
N PRO A 117 8.84 21.49 4.43
CA PRO A 117 7.78 20.55 4.65
C PRO A 117 7.98 19.97 6.05
N LEU A 118 6.90 19.88 6.82
CA LEU A 118 6.86 18.92 7.92
C LEU A 118 7.27 17.55 7.33
N PRO A 119 8.21 16.80 7.97
CA PRO A 119 8.71 15.56 7.40
C PRO A 119 7.53 14.59 7.30
N SER A 120 7.04 14.40 6.08
CA SER A 120 6.12 13.32 5.75
C SER A 120 6.84 12.02 6.09
N THR A 121 6.23 11.21 6.95
CA THR A 121 6.71 9.86 7.19
C THR A 121 6.77 9.13 5.83
N PRO A 122 7.94 8.62 5.40
CA PRO A 122 8.04 7.85 4.18
C PRO A 122 7.08 6.68 4.29
N SER A 123 6.33 6.46 3.20
CA SER A 123 5.46 5.29 3.06
C SER A 123 6.32 4.03 3.16
N ASP A 124 5.83 2.95 3.77
CA ASP A 124 6.59 1.68 3.88
C ASP A 124 7.01 1.11 2.50
N GLN A 125 6.28 1.43 1.43
CA GLN A 125 6.66 1.08 0.05
C GLN A 125 7.83 1.90 -0.49
N ASP A 126 8.05 3.10 0.03
CA ASP A 126 9.19 3.96 -0.30
C ASP A 126 10.47 3.41 0.37
N GLU A 127 10.36 2.89 1.59
CA GLU A 127 11.52 2.34 2.32
C GLU A 127 12.15 1.12 1.62
N ALA A 128 11.34 0.16 1.15
CA ALA A 128 11.87 -1.03 0.47
C ALA A 128 12.52 -0.69 -0.87
N THR A 129 11.92 0.21 -1.66
CA THR A 129 12.50 0.72 -2.91
C THR A 129 13.81 1.45 -2.63
N GLN A 130 13.84 2.33 -1.62
CA GLN A 130 15.05 3.04 -1.21
C GLN A 130 16.18 2.07 -0.82
N LEU A 131 15.88 1.00 -0.09
CA LEU A 131 16.86 -0.02 0.28
C LEU A 131 17.37 -0.80 -0.94
N ALA A 132 16.51 -1.15 -1.88
CA ALA A 132 16.89 -1.82 -3.12
C ALA A 132 17.82 -0.93 -3.97
N GLU A 133 17.48 0.36 -4.13
CA GLU A 133 18.36 1.33 -4.80
C GLU A 133 19.73 1.45 -4.13
N LEU A 134 19.75 1.47 -2.78
CA LEU A 134 21.00 1.51 -2.03
C LEU A 134 21.81 0.23 -2.25
N SER A 135 21.16 -0.94 -2.23
CA SER A 135 21.79 -2.22 -2.54
C SER A 135 22.48 -2.20 -3.90
N ASP A 136 21.74 -1.84 -4.96
CA ASP A 136 22.24 -1.73 -6.32
C ASP A 136 23.40 -0.74 -6.43
N CYS A 137 23.29 0.40 -5.75
CA CYS A 137 24.34 1.42 -5.71
C CYS A 137 25.63 0.88 -5.08
N PHE A 138 25.55 0.14 -3.97
CA PHE A 138 26.72 -0.47 -3.33
C PHE A 138 27.32 -1.62 -4.15
N GLN A 139 26.48 -2.45 -4.77
CA GLN A 139 26.94 -3.50 -5.67
C GLN A 139 27.68 -2.93 -6.88
N ALA A 140 27.15 -1.86 -7.49
CA ALA A 140 27.79 -1.15 -8.59
C ALA A 140 29.17 -0.58 -8.18
N LYS A 141 29.29 -0.04 -6.96
CA LYS A 141 30.57 0.44 -6.43
C LYS A 141 31.59 -0.69 -6.27
N ALA A 142 31.19 -1.80 -5.67
CA ALA A 142 32.07 -2.96 -5.49
C ALA A 142 32.56 -3.51 -6.83
N ALA A 143 31.63 -3.72 -7.78
CA ALA A 143 31.94 -4.20 -9.13
C ALA A 143 32.91 -3.25 -9.87
N TYR A 144 32.64 -1.94 -9.82
CA TYR A 144 33.49 -0.92 -10.44
C TYR A 144 34.93 -0.95 -9.89
N ILE A 145 35.08 -1.02 -8.56
CA ILE A 145 36.41 -1.07 -7.92
C ILE A 145 37.14 -2.36 -8.32
N ARG A 146 36.46 -3.52 -8.23
CA ARG A 146 37.09 -4.81 -8.57
C ARG A 146 37.53 -4.87 -10.02
N GLN A 147 36.71 -4.40 -10.95
CA GLN A 147 37.08 -4.30 -12.35
C GLN A 147 38.31 -3.40 -12.53
N ALA A 148 38.30 -2.21 -11.95
CA ALA A 148 39.39 -1.26 -12.10
C ALA A 148 40.72 -1.73 -11.47
N LEU A 149 40.68 -2.60 -10.45
CA LEU A 149 41.87 -3.20 -9.85
C LEU A 149 42.35 -4.48 -10.56
N GLY A 150 41.46 -5.22 -11.23
CA GLY A 150 41.75 -6.49 -11.88
C GLY A 150 42.12 -6.38 -13.37
N SER A 151 41.60 -5.36 -14.07
CA SER A 151 41.78 -5.22 -15.51
C SER A 151 43.14 -4.62 -15.86
N SER A 152 44.12 -5.48 -16.16
CA SER A 152 45.32 -5.12 -16.92
C SER A 152 44.95 -4.88 -18.40
N GLY A 153 44.15 -3.85 -18.71
CA GLY A 153 43.94 -3.38 -20.09
C GLY A 153 42.51 -3.29 -20.63
N GLN A 154 41.48 -3.60 -19.85
CA GLN A 154 40.09 -3.27 -20.24
C GLN A 154 39.71 -1.88 -19.71
N ASN A 155 39.04 -1.08 -20.55
CA ASN A 155 38.48 0.19 -20.10
C ASN A 155 37.47 -0.07 -18.98
N PRO A 156 37.57 0.61 -17.83
CA PRO A 156 36.58 0.47 -16.76
C PRO A 156 35.19 0.86 -17.27
N LEU A 157 34.15 0.27 -16.69
CA LEU A 157 32.75 0.66 -16.93
C LEU A 157 32.59 2.18 -16.85
N GLU A 158 31.66 2.74 -17.64
CA GLU A 158 31.34 4.16 -17.52
C GLU A 158 30.85 4.46 -16.09
N PRO A 159 31.35 5.53 -15.45
CA PRO A 159 30.96 5.86 -14.09
C PRO A 159 29.47 6.23 -14.05
N SER A 160 28.72 5.55 -13.18
CA SER A 160 27.35 5.92 -12.86
C SER A 160 27.34 7.04 -11.80
N PRO A 161 26.19 7.68 -11.52
CA PRO A 161 26.09 8.67 -10.43
C PRO A 161 26.60 8.13 -9.08
N CYS A 162 26.41 6.83 -8.83
CA CYS A 162 26.90 6.15 -7.63
C CYS A 162 28.43 5.97 -7.59
N THR A 163 29.11 5.89 -8.74
CA THR A 163 30.56 5.60 -8.81
C THR A 163 31.40 6.78 -9.29
N GLN A 164 30.78 7.93 -9.55
CA GLN A 164 31.45 9.11 -10.12
C GLN A 164 32.68 9.55 -9.32
N TRP A 165 32.56 9.68 -8.00
CA TRP A 165 33.69 10.11 -7.15
C TRP A 165 34.77 9.02 -7.04
N ILE A 166 34.37 7.75 -7.09
CA ILE A 166 35.26 6.58 -7.04
C ILE A 166 36.16 6.59 -8.26
N GLY A 167 35.60 6.75 -9.47
CA GLY A 167 36.38 6.78 -10.71
C GLY A 167 37.47 7.86 -10.71
N ALA A 168 37.16 9.05 -10.21
CA ALA A 168 38.14 10.13 -10.11
C ALA A 168 39.28 9.81 -9.10
N LYS A 169 38.93 9.25 -7.94
CA LYS A 169 39.90 8.97 -6.86
C LYS A 169 40.73 7.71 -7.10
N LEU A 170 40.12 6.68 -7.67
CA LEU A 170 40.76 5.41 -7.97
C LEU A 170 41.85 5.63 -9.03
N LYS A 171 41.60 6.42 -10.09
CA LYS A 171 42.65 6.80 -11.06
C LYS A 171 43.88 7.47 -10.42
N GLN A 172 43.71 8.20 -9.32
CA GLN A 172 44.80 8.91 -8.65
C GLN A 172 45.59 8.04 -7.66
N SER A 173 44.98 7.00 -7.11
CA SER A 173 45.49 6.30 -5.91
C SER A 173 45.45 4.78 -5.99
N ALA A 174 44.96 4.19 -7.09
CA ALA A 174 44.77 2.75 -7.21
C ALA A 174 46.05 1.95 -6.91
N GLN A 175 47.20 2.43 -7.35
CA GLN A 175 48.46 1.70 -7.19
C GLN A 175 49.07 1.85 -5.79
N SER A 176 48.97 3.03 -5.18
CA SER A 176 49.53 3.28 -3.84
C SER A 176 48.61 2.82 -2.70
N GLN A 177 47.30 2.70 -2.96
CA GLN A 177 46.29 2.37 -1.94
C GLN A 177 45.44 1.15 -2.33
N ARG A 178 46.00 0.22 -3.11
CA ARG A 178 45.29 -0.96 -3.62
C ARG A 178 44.53 -1.72 -2.53
N SER A 179 45.17 -2.02 -1.40
CA SER A 179 44.56 -2.75 -0.29
C SER A 179 43.33 -2.03 0.28
N ASN A 180 43.40 -0.72 0.46
CA ASN A 180 42.26 0.06 0.95
C ASN A 180 41.08 0.05 -0.03
N TRP A 181 41.35 0.04 -1.35
CA TRP A 181 40.30 -0.10 -2.36
C TRP A 181 39.68 -1.50 -2.36
N GLU A 182 40.47 -2.56 -2.18
CA GLU A 182 39.95 -3.94 -2.04
C GLU A 182 39.06 -4.07 -0.79
N VAL A 183 39.48 -3.49 0.34
CA VAL A 183 38.69 -3.41 1.58
C VAL A 183 37.40 -2.61 1.38
N PHE A 184 37.44 -1.51 0.62
CA PHE A 184 36.25 -0.72 0.31
C PHE A 184 35.26 -1.50 -0.56
N ALA A 185 35.74 -2.19 -1.60
CA ALA A 185 34.90 -3.04 -2.42
C ALA A 185 34.21 -4.14 -1.59
N GLY A 186 34.98 -4.84 -0.75
CA GLY A 186 34.43 -5.87 0.14
C GLY A 186 33.41 -5.31 1.15
N SER A 187 33.66 -4.13 1.72
CA SER A 187 32.71 -3.48 2.63
C SER A 187 31.42 -3.06 1.92
N CYS A 188 31.50 -2.59 0.67
CA CYS A 188 30.32 -2.30 -0.15
C CYS A 188 29.48 -3.54 -0.43
N GLU A 189 30.09 -4.71 -0.67
CA GLU A 189 29.35 -5.96 -0.88
C GLU A 189 28.56 -6.40 0.35
N VAL A 190 29.15 -6.23 1.55
CA VAL A 190 28.44 -6.49 2.80
C VAL A 190 27.22 -5.57 2.92
N VAL A 191 27.37 -4.27 2.63
CA VAL A 191 26.26 -3.31 2.69
C VAL A 191 25.19 -3.62 1.64
N ALA A 192 25.57 -3.96 0.41
CA ALA A 192 24.62 -4.37 -0.62
C ALA A 192 23.80 -5.58 -0.17
N LEU A 193 24.47 -6.62 0.33
CA LEU A 193 23.82 -7.85 0.77
C LEU A 193 22.82 -7.62 1.91
N ILE A 194 23.18 -6.81 2.91
CA ILE A 194 22.28 -6.50 4.04
C ILE A 194 21.15 -5.55 3.63
N ALA A 195 21.38 -4.58 2.76
CA ALA A 195 20.35 -3.67 2.26
C ALA A 195 19.29 -4.42 1.44
N ASP A 196 19.72 -5.33 0.57
CA ASP A 196 18.84 -6.22 -0.20
C ASP A 196 17.95 -7.06 0.73
N ALA A 197 18.55 -7.76 1.69
CA ALA A 197 17.80 -8.58 2.64
C ALA A 197 16.82 -7.76 3.50
N LEU A 198 17.22 -6.55 3.93
CA LEU A 198 16.33 -5.66 4.67
C LEU A 198 15.16 -5.16 3.81
N SER A 199 15.36 -4.96 2.51
CA SER A 199 14.29 -4.52 1.60
C SER A 199 13.12 -5.52 1.55
N GLU A 200 13.42 -6.82 1.63
CA GLU A 200 12.42 -7.89 1.69
C GLU A 200 11.70 -7.96 3.04
N MET A 201 12.37 -7.52 4.12
CA MET A 201 11.87 -7.64 5.49
C MET A 201 10.98 -6.48 5.92
N VAL A 202 11.28 -5.25 5.52
CA VAL A 202 10.60 -4.04 6.02
C VAL A 202 9.09 -4.10 5.82
N ASN A 203 8.65 -4.67 4.69
CA ASN A 203 7.23 -4.83 4.35
C ASN A 203 6.64 -6.18 4.80
N ASN A 204 7.43 -7.04 5.42
CA ASN A 204 7.03 -8.39 5.80
C ASN A 204 6.90 -8.52 7.32
N ALA A 205 5.70 -8.24 7.82
CA ALA A 205 5.39 -8.32 9.26
C ALA A 205 5.76 -9.65 9.91
N ALA A 206 5.78 -10.73 9.13
CA ALA A 206 6.14 -12.04 9.64
C ALA A 206 7.65 -12.12 9.96
N LEU A 207 8.52 -11.42 9.23
CA LEU A 207 9.97 -11.43 9.45
C LEU A 207 10.44 -10.43 10.51
N ARG A 208 9.50 -9.73 11.17
CA ARG A 208 9.82 -8.67 12.13
C ARG A 208 10.68 -9.12 13.31
N GLU A 209 10.58 -10.39 13.70
CA GLU A 209 11.40 -10.96 14.78
C GLU A 209 12.90 -10.98 14.46
N TYR A 210 13.28 -11.03 13.18
CA TYR A 210 14.68 -11.04 12.73
C TYR A 210 15.23 -9.63 12.46
N LEU A 211 14.36 -8.61 12.44
CA LEU A 211 14.73 -7.24 12.10
C LEU A 211 15.80 -6.63 13.05
N PRO A 212 15.75 -6.83 14.39
CA PRO A 212 16.76 -6.27 15.29
C PRO A 212 18.18 -6.74 14.97
N GLU A 213 18.36 -8.01 14.63
CA GLU A 213 19.66 -8.57 14.25
C GLU A 213 20.14 -7.99 12.91
N GLY A 214 19.26 -7.90 11.92
CA GLY A 214 19.57 -7.27 10.63
C GLY A 214 19.99 -5.80 10.76
N LEU A 215 19.32 -5.03 11.63
CA LEU A 215 19.66 -3.63 11.89
C LEU A 215 21.02 -3.48 12.58
N LEU A 216 21.39 -4.41 13.46
CA LEU A 216 22.72 -4.44 14.09
C LEU A 216 23.81 -4.69 13.05
N LEU A 217 23.62 -5.70 12.18
CA LEU A 217 24.54 -6.03 11.10
C LEU A 217 24.68 -4.89 10.09
N ALA A 218 23.56 -4.24 9.76
CA ALA A 218 23.54 -3.08 8.86
C ALA A 218 24.31 -1.88 9.43
N ALA A 219 24.15 -1.59 10.73
CA ALA A 219 24.88 -0.53 11.39
C ALA A 219 26.39 -0.79 11.44
N GLU A 220 26.80 -2.04 11.67
CA GLU A 220 28.21 -2.44 11.58
C GLU A 220 28.75 -2.28 10.15
N ALA A 221 28.02 -2.78 9.15
CA ALA A 221 28.42 -2.75 7.74
C ALA A 221 28.58 -1.31 7.20
N GLN A 222 27.60 -0.43 7.45
CA GLN A 222 27.67 0.96 7.01
C GLN A 222 28.82 1.73 7.70
N SER A 223 29.09 1.41 8.96
CA SER A 223 30.16 2.04 9.74
C SER A 223 31.55 1.66 9.21
N ALA A 224 31.71 0.39 8.77
CA ALA A 224 32.92 -0.06 8.09
C ALA A 224 33.15 0.68 6.75
N VAL A 225 32.09 0.88 5.96
CA VAL A 225 32.16 1.73 4.75
C VAL A 225 32.58 3.15 5.10
N ALA A 226 31.99 3.75 6.14
CA ALA A 226 32.36 5.09 6.58
C ALA A 226 33.83 5.18 7.03
N ALA A 227 34.36 4.12 7.66
CA ALA A 227 35.75 4.05 8.11
C ALA A 227 36.74 3.97 6.94
N VAL A 228 36.50 3.09 5.97
CA VAL A 228 37.40 2.95 4.80
C VAL A 228 37.29 4.15 3.86
N VAL A 229 36.10 4.73 3.68
CA VAL A 229 35.94 5.95 2.88
C VAL A 229 36.77 7.08 3.49
N ARG A 230 36.80 7.24 4.82
CA ARG A 230 37.67 8.23 5.48
C ARG A 230 39.18 8.02 5.21
N ARG A 231 39.63 6.79 5.00
CA ARG A 231 41.04 6.46 4.65
C ARG A 231 41.36 6.88 3.20
N LEU A 232 40.38 6.76 2.29
CA LEU A 232 40.54 7.00 0.85
C LEU A 232 40.17 8.43 0.42
N TYR A 233 39.19 9.04 1.09
CA TYR A 233 38.52 10.25 0.66
C TYR A 233 38.10 11.12 1.86
N LYS A 234 38.32 12.43 1.76
CA LYS A 234 38.04 13.36 2.86
C LYS A 234 36.54 13.62 3.09
N LYS A 235 35.69 13.39 2.08
CA LYS A 235 34.23 13.59 2.18
C LYS A 235 33.53 12.25 2.43
N SER A 236 32.37 12.31 3.06
CA SER A 236 31.50 11.14 3.22
C SER A 236 31.01 10.62 1.87
N ASP A 237 30.74 9.31 1.80
CA ASP A 237 30.10 8.70 0.64
C ASP A 237 28.57 8.95 0.68
N PRO A 238 27.96 9.53 -0.37
CA PRO A 238 26.54 9.88 -0.34
C PRO A 238 25.59 8.70 -0.10
N ALA A 239 25.90 7.51 -0.63
CA ALA A 239 25.04 6.33 -0.42
C ALA A 239 25.16 5.79 1.01
N GLN A 240 26.37 5.78 1.59
CA GLN A 240 26.57 5.43 2.99
C GLN A 240 25.82 6.39 3.92
N GLU A 241 25.86 7.70 3.65
CA GLU A 241 25.09 8.68 4.44
C GLU A 241 23.58 8.42 4.33
N ARG A 242 23.05 8.19 3.11
CA ARG A 242 21.64 7.82 2.91
C ARG A 242 21.25 6.57 3.70
N PHE A 243 22.09 5.53 3.68
CA PHE A 243 21.84 4.29 4.41
C PHE A 243 21.90 4.48 5.93
N PHE A 244 22.83 5.31 6.43
CA PHE A 244 22.90 5.70 7.84
C PHE A 244 21.65 6.46 8.30
N GLN A 245 21.16 7.43 7.51
CA GLN A 245 19.95 8.17 7.83
C GLN A 245 18.72 7.26 7.84
N TRP A 246 18.61 6.34 6.86
CA TRP A 246 17.56 5.33 6.86
C TRP A 246 17.60 4.47 8.12
N LEU A 247 18.78 3.96 8.53
CA LEU A 247 18.93 3.17 9.76
C LEU A 247 18.52 3.95 11.01
N ARG A 248 18.93 5.22 11.10
CA ARG A 248 18.57 6.09 12.23
C ARG A 248 17.06 6.31 12.31
N GLN A 249 16.42 6.54 11.18
CA GLN A 249 14.96 6.69 11.12
C GLN A 249 14.25 5.40 11.51
N ARG A 250 14.64 4.28 10.90
CA ARG A 250 14.02 2.98 11.12
C ARG A 250 14.12 2.52 12.58
N THR A 251 15.30 2.66 13.18
CA THR A 251 15.53 2.34 14.60
C THR A 251 14.72 3.23 15.55
N GLY A 252 14.47 4.48 15.16
CA GLY A 252 13.55 5.38 15.87
C GLY A 252 12.10 4.91 15.81
N ILE A 253 11.62 4.50 14.64
CA ILE A 253 10.25 3.99 14.42
C ILE A 253 10.01 2.70 15.20
N ASP A 254 10.91 1.72 15.04
CA ASP A 254 10.79 0.40 15.67
C ASP A 254 11.25 0.38 17.13
N ARG A 255 11.79 1.49 17.65
CA ARG A 255 12.35 1.62 19.00
C ARG A 255 13.44 0.58 19.30
N VAL A 256 14.26 0.27 18.31
CA VAL A 256 15.38 -0.66 18.43
C VAL A 256 16.62 0.14 18.83
N TYR A 257 17.18 -0.17 20.00
CA TYR A 257 18.43 0.45 20.45
C TYR A 257 19.63 -0.27 19.84
N LEU A 258 20.45 0.44 19.06
CA LEU A 258 21.71 -0.06 18.54
C LEU A 258 22.87 0.42 19.44
N PRO A 259 23.55 -0.46 20.17
CA PRO A 259 24.55 -0.07 21.16
C PRO A 259 25.84 0.48 20.55
N ARG A 260 26.13 0.12 19.29
CA ARG A 260 27.39 0.42 18.60
C ARG A 260 27.17 0.90 17.17
N TYR A 261 28.21 1.47 16.58
CA TYR A 261 28.35 1.78 15.15
C TYR A 261 27.46 2.90 14.60
N MET A 262 26.61 3.49 15.43
CA MET A 262 25.77 4.65 15.08
C MET A 262 26.41 6.00 15.45
N ARG A 263 27.65 6.02 15.97
CA ARG A 263 28.39 7.23 16.33
C ARG A 263 29.59 7.45 15.41
N ARG A 264 30.04 8.70 15.29
CA ARG A 264 31.14 9.08 14.38
C ARG A 264 32.50 8.47 14.80
N ASP A 265 32.69 8.33 16.10
CA ASP A 265 33.88 7.83 16.79
C ASP A 265 33.86 6.30 17.06
N ASP A 266 32.68 5.68 17.09
CA ASP A 266 32.54 4.22 17.18
C ASP A 266 32.44 3.59 15.79
N THR A 267 33.59 3.45 15.13
CA THR A 267 33.66 2.86 13.79
C THR A 267 33.96 1.37 13.80
N ALA A 268 33.27 0.61 12.96
CA ALA A 268 33.63 -0.78 12.70
C ALA A 268 34.97 -0.89 11.95
N ASP A 269 35.73 -1.95 12.23
CA ASP A 269 36.97 -2.23 11.51
C ASP A 269 36.64 -2.66 10.06
N PRO A 270 37.09 -1.89 9.04
CA PRO A 270 36.84 -2.26 7.66
C PRO A 270 37.66 -3.47 7.19
N ASP A 271 38.79 -3.76 7.83
CA ASP A 271 39.67 -4.85 7.41
C ASP A 271 39.04 -6.24 7.70
N GLN A 272 38.00 -6.29 8.54
CA GLN A 272 37.20 -7.49 8.88
C GLN A 272 35.99 -7.72 7.96
N TRP A 273 35.98 -7.18 6.74
CA TRP A 273 34.82 -7.29 5.85
C TRP A 273 34.44 -8.73 5.48
N GLN A 274 35.41 -9.66 5.41
CA GLN A 274 35.16 -11.07 5.06
C GLN A 274 34.36 -11.81 6.14
N GLU A 275 34.76 -11.65 7.41
CA GLU A 275 34.03 -12.21 8.55
C GLU A 275 32.62 -11.61 8.62
N ARG A 276 32.49 -10.30 8.36
CA ARG A 276 31.18 -9.63 8.34
C ARG A 276 30.30 -10.14 7.19
N LEU A 277 30.88 -10.36 6.01
CA LEU A 277 30.17 -10.96 4.88
C LEU A 277 29.64 -12.35 5.24
N ALA A 278 30.47 -13.20 5.83
CA ALA A 278 30.08 -14.54 6.27
C ALA A 278 28.93 -14.49 7.30
N ARG A 279 29.00 -13.56 8.28
CA ARG A 279 27.91 -13.35 9.26
C ARG A 279 26.61 -12.89 8.59
N VAL A 280 26.66 -11.93 7.67
CA VAL A 280 25.47 -11.46 6.93
C VAL A 280 24.89 -12.56 6.05
N GLN A 281 25.73 -13.39 5.41
CA GLN A 281 25.29 -14.54 4.61
C GLN A 281 24.59 -15.60 5.46
N ALA A 282 25.17 -15.99 6.59
CA ALA A 282 24.55 -16.96 7.50
C ALA A 282 23.19 -16.46 8.06
N TRP A 283 23.12 -15.16 8.38
CA TRP A 283 21.86 -14.53 8.77
C TRP A 283 20.83 -14.53 7.62
N ARG A 284 21.26 -14.22 6.38
CA ARG A 284 20.38 -14.29 5.20
C ARG A 284 19.88 -15.71 4.93
N GLU A 285 20.73 -16.73 5.04
CA GLU A 285 20.32 -18.14 4.89
C GLU A 285 19.24 -18.53 5.92
N THR A 286 19.32 -17.97 7.13
CA THR A 286 18.29 -18.15 8.17
C THR A 286 16.95 -17.52 7.73
N LEU A 287 16.99 -16.32 7.14
CA LEU A 287 15.79 -15.67 6.58
C LEU A 287 15.19 -16.47 5.42
N ASP A 288 16.02 -16.90 4.48
CA ASP A 288 15.58 -17.65 3.30
C ASP A 288 14.92 -18.97 3.71
N THR A 289 15.49 -19.65 4.71
CA THR A 289 14.90 -20.86 5.32
C THR A 289 13.52 -20.56 5.91
N GLU A 290 13.37 -19.43 6.61
CA GLU A 290 12.09 -19.04 7.21
C GLU A 290 11.04 -18.63 6.17
N ILE A 291 11.44 -17.87 5.15
CA ILE A 291 10.58 -17.48 4.03
C ILE A 291 10.10 -18.73 3.29
N TYR A 292 11.02 -19.66 3.00
CA TYR A 292 10.69 -20.93 2.36
C TYR A 292 9.73 -21.75 3.23
N ARG A 293 10.03 -21.91 4.52
CA ARG A 293 9.19 -22.62 5.49
C ARG A 293 7.76 -22.09 5.47
N ARG A 294 7.58 -20.76 5.59
CA ARG A 294 6.25 -20.13 5.59
C ARG A 294 5.53 -20.27 4.26
N ARG A 295 6.22 -20.17 3.13
CA ARG A 295 5.62 -20.40 1.81
C ARG A 295 5.12 -21.84 1.70
N HIS A 296 5.91 -22.80 2.17
CA HIS A 296 5.55 -24.21 2.19
C HIS A 296 4.37 -24.48 3.14
N GLU A 297 4.39 -23.89 4.33
CA GLU A 297 3.30 -23.95 5.31
C GLU A 297 1.97 -23.45 4.73
N ARG A 298 1.96 -22.27 4.09
CA ARG A 298 0.76 -21.73 3.42
C ARG A 298 0.23 -22.67 2.34
N LYS A 299 1.13 -23.25 1.54
CA LYS A 299 0.77 -24.21 0.49
C LYS A 299 0.14 -25.48 1.09
N LEU A 300 0.71 -26.01 2.16
CA LEU A 300 0.20 -27.19 2.86
C LEU A 300 -1.15 -26.89 3.54
N PHE A 301 -1.33 -25.73 4.17
CA PHE A 301 -2.64 -25.34 4.71
C PHE A 301 -3.70 -25.17 3.63
N GLY A 302 -3.34 -24.58 2.47
CA GLY A 302 -4.23 -24.51 1.31
C GLY A 302 -4.66 -25.89 0.83
N LYS A 303 -3.70 -26.82 0.71
CA LYS A 303 -3.94 -28.23 0.35
C LYS A 303 -4.82 -28.93 1.39
N LEU A 304 -4.53 -28.76 2.68
CA LEU A 304 -5.30 -29.36 3.77
C LEU A 304 -6.75 -28.88 3.76
N ARG A 305 -6.98 -27.58 3.58
CA ARG A 305 -8.35 -27.01 3.49
C ARG A 305 -9.13 -27.65 2.34
N TYR A 306 -8.51 -27.77 1.17
CA TYR A 306 -9.14 -28.42 0.02
C TYR A 306 -9.49 -29.89 0.32
N GLN A 307 -8.55 -30.67 0.86
CA GLN A 307 -8.76 -32.08 1.19
C GLN A 307 -9.87 -32.26 2.23
N LEU A 308 -9.87 -31.47 3.29
CA LEU A 308 -10.91 -31.51 4.32
C LEU A 308 -12.28 -31.11 3.75
N GLY A 309 -12.33 -30.13 2.83
CA GLY A 309 -13.55 -29.78 2.10
C GLY A 309 -14.11 -30.95 1.29
N GLN A 310 -13.25 -31.74 0.63
CA GLN A 310 -13.66 -32.95 -0.09
C GLN A 310 -14.15 -34.06 0.85
N VAL A 311 -13.49 -34.24 2.00
CA VAL A 311 -13.95 -35.19 3.04
C VAL A 311 -15.35 -34.80 3.54
N ALA A 312 -15.59 -33.51 3.78
CA ALA A 312 -16.92 -33.01 4.16
C ALA A 312 -17.98 -33.25 3.07
N ALA A 313 -17.59 -33.22 1.79
CA ALA A 313 -18.44 -33.55 0.66
C ALA A 313 -18.66 -35.07 0.43
N GLY A 314 -18.14 -35.93 1.32
CA GLY A 314 -18.32 -37.38 1.27
C GLY A 314 -17.21 -38.16 0.55
N ALA A 315 -16.15 -37.51 0.09
CA ALA A 315 -15.00 -38.17 -0.51
C ALA A 315 -14.07 -38.76 0.57
N ALA A 316 -14.43 -39.94 1.08
CA ALA A 316 -13.73 -40.61 2.18
C ALA A 316 -12.25 -40.95 1.86
N ASP A 317 -11.91 -41.14 0.58
CA ASP A 317 -10.55 -41.42 0.10
C ASP A 317 -9.58 -40.24 0.29
N GLN A 318 -10.08 -39.02 0.52
CA GLN A 318 -9.25 -37.85 0.78
C GLN A 318 -8.75 -37.79 2.23
N TRP A 319 -9.36 -38.52 3.17
CA TRP A 319 -8.99 -38.47 4.58
C TRP A 319 -7.54 -38.93 4.84
N PRO A 320 -7.06 -40.08 4.32
CA PRO A 320 -5.64 -40.47 4.45
C PRO A 320 -4.67 -39.41 3.89
N ARG A 321 -5.05 -38.72 2.82
CA ARG A 321 -4.21 -37.66 2.22
C ARG A 321 -4.20 -36.38 3.07
N ALA A 322 -5.29 -36.10 3.78
CA ALA A 322 -5.34 -35.03 4.78
C ALA A 322 -4.40 -35.36 5.95
N LEU A 323 -4.45 -36.59 6.47
CA LEU A 323 -3.54 -37.05 7.55
C LEU A 323 -2.06 -36.92 7.16
N GLN A 324 -1.70 -37.30 5.92
CA GLN A 324 -0.34 -37.09 5.40
C GLN A 324 0.05 -35.61 5.36
N THR A 325 -0.88 -34.73 4.98
CA THR A 325 -0.63 -33.28 4.92
C THR A 325 -0.50 -32.67 6.32
N ILE A 326 -1.23 -33.20 7.32
CA ILE A 326 -1.08 -32.82 8.74
C ILE A 326 0.31 -33.19 9.25
N ASN A 327 0.78 -34.43 9.00
CA ASN A 327 2.14 -34.84 9.39
C ASN A 327 3.19 -33.96 8.70
N ALA A 328 3.04 -33.67 7.40
CA ALA A 328 3.95 -32.77 6.69
C ALA A 328 4.00 -31.35 7.28
N LEU A 329 2.86 -30.82 7.78
CA LEU A 329 2.84 -29.55 8.51
C LEU A 329 3.62 -29.64 9.83
N ILE A 330 3.46 -30.74 10.57
CA ILE A 330 4.18 -30.95 11.84
C ILE A 330 5.69 -31.11 11.60
N ASP A 331 6.08 -31.88 10.59
CA ASP A 331 7.48 -32.09 10.21
C ASP A 331 8.14 -30.78 9.75
N LEU A 332 7.36 -29.83 9.21
CA LEU A 332 7.79 -28.47 8.89
C LEU A 332 7.93 -27.57 10.14
N GLY A 333 7.58 -28.07 11.32
CA GLY A 333 7.67 -27.36 12.59
C GLY A 333 6.39 -26.62 13.00
N VAL A 334 5.25 -26.86 12.34
CA VAL A 334 3.96 -26.32 12.80
C VAL A 334 3.56 -27.03 14.09
N PRO A 335 3.39 -26.32 15.21
CA PRO A 335 3.04 -26.96 16.47
C PRO A 335 1.63 -27.59 16.39
N PRO A 336 1.38 -28.76 17.01
CA PRO A 336 0.04 -29.36 17.06
C PRO A 336 -1.04 -28.44 17.65
N SER A 337 -0.65 -27.46 18.48
CA SER A 337 -1.52 -26.45 19.08
C SER A 337 -1.83 -25.26 18.15
N HIS A 338 -1.29 -25.24 16.93
CA HIS A 338 -1.48 -24.14 15.98
C HIS A 338 -2.97 -23.87 15.74
N ARG A 339 -3.40 -22.62 15.94
CA ARG A 339 -4.82 -22.23 15.94
C ARG A 339 -5.54 -22.61 14.65
N MET A 340 -4.94 -22.32 13.50
CA MET A 340 -5.52 -22.64 12.19
C MET A 340 -5.69 -24.15 12.00
N LEU A 341 -4.70 -24.94 12.44
CA LEU A 341 -4.76 -26.40 12.32
C LEU A 341 -5.91 -26.96 13.16
N ARG A 342 -6.03 -26.50 14.41
CA ARG A 342 -7.14 -26.90 15.30
C ARG A 342 -8.50 -26.51 14.74
N GLN A 343 -8.63 -25.30 14.22
CA GLN A 343 -9.89 -24.81 13.66
C GLN A 343 -10.33 -25.63 12.44
N LEU A 344 -9.40 -25.97 11.55
CA LEU A 344 -9.70 -26.79 10.36
C LEU A 344 -10.08 -28.23 10.71
N LEU A 345 -9.46 -28.81 11.74
CA LEU A 345 -9.67 -30.20 12.11
C LEU A 345 -10.82 -30.43 13.10
N TRP A 346 -11.34 -29.35 13.70
CA TRP A 346 -12.43 -29.44 14.67
C TRP A 346 -13.66 -30.21 14.17
N PRO A 347 -14.18 -29.96 12.94
CA PRO A 347 -15.33 -30.73 12.43
C PRO A 347 -15.04 -32.23 12.23
N PHE A 348 -13.77 -32.61 12.18
CA PHE A 348 -13.32 -33.99 11.91
C PHE A 348 -12.71 -34.67 13.15
N ARG A 349 -13.01 -34.16 14.35
CA ARG A 349 -12.39 -34.64 15.61
C ARG A 349 -12.53 -36.14 15.84
N ASP A 350 -13.67 -36.73 15.49
CA ASP A 350 -13.92 -38.16 15.73
C ASP A 350 -13.09 -39.03 14.79
N GLN A 351 -13.00 -38.63 13.51
CA GLN A 351 -12.14 -39.28 12.52
C GLN A 351 -10.66 -39.13 12.89
N LEU A 352 -10.28 -37.96 13.42
CA LEU A 352 -8.92 -37.69 13.90
C LEU A 352 -8.58 -38.53 15.14
N ASN A 353 -9.51 -38.67 16.09
CA ASN A 353 -9.35 -39.53 17.27
C ASN A 353 -9.18 -41.00 16.87
N ALA A 354 -9.95 -41.49 15.90
CA ALA A 354 -9.79 -42.84 15.37
C ALA A 354 -8.40 -43.06 14.74
N ALA A 355 -7.94 -42.12 13.91
CA ALA A 355 -6.62 -42.19 13.28
C ALA A 355 -5.45 -41.97 14.26
N SER A 356 -5.71 -41.35 15.42
CA SER A 356 -4.67 -41.04 16.40
C SER A 356 -4.01 -42.27 17.02
N ALA A 357 -4.68 -43.43 16.96
CA ALA A 357 -4.12 -44.70 17.42
C ALA A 357 -2.93 -45.16 16.56
N GLU A 358 -2.84 -44.72 15.30
CA GLU A 358 -1.84 -45.18 14.34
C GLU A 358 -0.58 -44.31 14.31
N SER A 359 -0.69 -43.04 14.71
CA SER A 359 0.43 -42.09 14.68
C SER A 359 0.50 -41.25 15.94
N ARG A 360 1.67 -41.29 16.60
CA ARG A 360 1.97 -40.46 17.77
C ARG A 360 1.82 -38.97 17.47
N GLN A 361 2.21 -38.51 16.27
CA GLN A 361 2.06 -37.12 15.85
C GLN A 361 0.59 -36.69 15.80
N LEU A 362 -0.27 -37.54 15.21
CA LEU A 362 -1.71 -37.30 15.16
C LEU A 362 -2.35 -37.34 16.56
N GLY A 363 -1.85 -38.19 17.46
CA GLY A 363 -2.25 -38.21 18.87
C GLY A 363 -2.08 -36.87 19.59
N TRP A 364 -1.01 -36.13 19.31
CA TRP A 364 -0.82 -34.79 19.87
C TRP A 364 -1.84 -33.79 19.32
N VAL A 365 -2.09 -33.82 18.00
CA VAL A 365 -3.08 -32.93 17.37
C VAL A 365 -4.49 -33.23 17.89
N ALA A 366 -4.87 -34.50 17.95
CA ALA A 366 -6.17 -34.97 18.45
C ALA A 366 -6.42 -34.48 19.89
N ARG A 367 -5.39 -34.57 20.74
CA ARG A 367 -5.44 -34.04 22.12
C ARG A 367 -5.67 -32.54 22.15
N GLU A 368 -4.93 -31.76 21.35
CA GLU A 368 -5.03 -30.30 21.31
C GLU A 368 -6.36 -29.81 20.71
N VAL A 369 -6.93 -30.54 19.74
CA VAL A 369 -8.28 -30.28 19.21
C VAL A 369 -9.33 -30.55 20.30
N SER A 370 -9.21 -31.67 21.02
CA SER A 370 -10.17 -32.07 22.07
C SER A 370 -10.10 -31.18 23.33
N ARG A 371 -8.95 -30.56 23.61
CA ARG A 371 -8.77 -29.65 24.76
C ARG A 371 -9.62 -28.39 24.66
N VAL A 372 -9.94 -27.94 23.44
CA VAL A 372 -10.80 -26.75 23.22
C VAL A 372 -12.24 -27.02 23.67
N SER A 373 -12.71 -28.27 23.60
CA SER A 373 -14.06 -28.69 24.01
C SER A 373 -14.29 -28.63 25.52
N THR A 374 -13.23 -28.68 26.33
CA THR A 374 -13.31 -28.94 27.78
C THR A 374 -13.16 -27.67 28.62
N SER A 375 -13.07 -26.48 28.03
CA SER A 375 -13.19 -25.23 28.80
C SER A 375 -14.67 -24.93 29.09
N PRO A 376 -15.10 -25.02 30.36
CA PRO A 376 -16.48 -24.77 30.74
C PRO A 376 -16.71 -23.25 30.78
N SER A 377 -17.22 -22.72 29.68
CA SER A 377 -17.83 -21.39 29.65
C SER A 377 -19.19 -21.53 28.97
N ASP A 378 -20.11 -22.13 29.71
CA ASP A 378 -21.50 -22.35 29.32
C ASP A 378 -22.30 -21.04 29.33
N ALA A 379 -22.47 -20.50 28.14
CA ALA A 379 -23.75 -20.00 27.65
C ALA A 379 -23.72 -20.36 26.17
N GLU A 380 -24.35 -21.49 25.78
CA GLU A 380 -24.20 -22.14 24.47
C GLU A 380 -23.96 -21.11 23.35
N PRO A 381 -22.69 -20.82 23.04
CA PRO A 381 -22.37 -19.81 22.07
C PRO A 381 -22.78 -20.45 20.75
N LEU A 382 -23.68 -19.82 19.99
CA LEU A 382 -23.69 -19.98 18.53
C LEU A 382 -22.24 -20.19 18.09
N SER A 383 -21.95 -21.27 17.35
CA SER A 383 -20.60 -21.54 16.89
C SER A 383 -20.03 -20.24 16.33
N PRO A 384 -18.74 -19.91 16.50
CA PRO A 384 -18.17 -18.71 15.89
C PRO A 384 -18.54 -18.59 14.40
N ALA A 385 -18.70 -19.72 13.70
CA ALA A 385 -19.26 -19.78 12.35
C ALA A 385 -20.72 -19.31 12.28
N ASP A 386 -21.62 -19.83 13.12
CA ASP A 386 -23.04 -19.44 13.16
C ASP A 386 -23.24 -17.98 13.59
N ARG A 387 -22.35 -17.44 14.45
CA ARG A 387 -22.36 -16.02 14.83
C ARG A 387 -21.93 -15.15 13.66
N ASP A 388 -20.85 -15.54 12.98
CA ASP A 388 -20.35 -14.84 11.81
C ASP A 388 -21.40 -14.86 10.68
N GLU A 389 -22.05 -16.00 10.44
CA GLU A 389 -23.08 -16.16 9.41
C GLU A 389 -24.29 -15.26 9.68
N LYS A 390 -24.83 -15.27 10.91
CA LYS A 390 -25.92 -14.37 11.31
C LYS A 390 -25.54 -12.91 11.20
N LEU A 391 -24.30 -12.56 11.51
CA LEU A 391 -23.82 -11.18 11.41
C LEU A 391 -23.71 -10.74 9.95
N VAL A 392 -23.27 -11.63 9.06
CA VAL A 392 -23.25 -11.39 7.61
C VAL A 392 -24.67 -11.19 7.09
N GLU A 393 -25.63 -12.04 7.46
CA GLU A 393 -27.05 -11.87 7.10
C GLU A 393 -27.62 -10.52 7.58
N GLN A 394 -27.35 -10.15 8.84
CA GLN A 394 -27.82 -8.88 9.40
C GLN A 394 -27.24 -7.66 8.68
N VAL A 395 -25.96 -7.72 8.29
CA VAL A 395 -25.33 -6.64 7.52
C VAL A 395 -25.82 -6.63 6.08
N ALA A 396 -26.06 -7.80 5.47
CA ALA A 396 -26.67 -7.90 4.14
C ALA A 396 -28.05 -7.23 4.12
N ASP A 397 -28.89 -7.43 5.13
CA ASP A 397 -30.20 -6.77 5.21
C ASP A 397 -30.14 -5.25 5.36
N LEU A 398 -29.04 -4.72 5.93
CA LEU A 398 -28.79 -3.28 6.00
C LEU A 398 -28.31 -2.71 4.66
N LEU A 399 -27.55 -3.48 3.89
CA LEU A 399 -26.89 -3.02 2.67
C LEU A 399 -27.58 -3.44 1.37
N ARG A 400 -28.63 -4.27 1.46
CA ARG A 400 -29.36 -4.83 0.32
C ARG A 400 -29.71 -3.78 -0.73
N ASN A 401 -29.36 -4.04 -2.00
CA ASN A 401 -29.60 -3.17 -3.16
C ASN A 401 -29.00 -1.75 -3.03
N THR A 402 -27.97 -1.58 -2.21
CA THR A 402 -27.19 -0.33 -2.13
C THR A 402 -25.80 -0.51 -2.71
N SER A 403 -25.13 0.60 -3.02
CA SER A 403 -23.73 0.59 -3.43
C SER A 403 -22.82 0.80 -2.23
N VAL A 404 -21.67 0.15 -2.22
CA VAL A 404 -20.65 0.29 -1.18
C VAL A 404 -19.34 0.74 -1.84
N VAL A 405 -18.65 1.71 -1.24
CA VAL A 405 -17.32 2.12 -1.71
C VAL A 405 -16.27 1.46 -0.84
N LEU A 406 -15.32 0.73 -1.43
CA LEU A 406 -14.16 0.15 -0.74
C LEU A 406 -12.89 0.84 -1.24
N ILE A 407 -12.17 1.49 -0.32
CA ILE A 407 -10.93 2.23 -0.61
C ILE A 407 -9.77 1.45 -0.02
N GLY A 408 -8.83 1.05 -0.87
CA GLY A 408 -7.59 0.41 -0.45
C GLY A 408 -7.33 -0.95 -1.10
N GLY A 409 -6.05 -1.27 -1.22
CA GLY A 409 -5.57 -2.51 -1.85
C GLY A 409 -5.75 -2.51 -3.36
N ASP A 410 -5.48 -3.67 -3.98
CA ASP A 410 -5.72 -3.91 -5.40
C ASP A 410 -7.05 -4.65 -5.57
N GLU A 411 -7.86 -4.22 -6.53
CA GLU A 411 -9.11 -4.86 -6.89
C GLU A 411 -8.86 -6.32 -7.28
N ARG A 412 -9.66 -7.21 -6.68
CA ARG A 412 -9.67 -8.63 -6.99
C ARG A 412 -11.06 -9.00 -7.45
N PRO A 413 -11.30 -9.22 -8.76
CA PRO A 413 -12.65 -9.43 -9.30
C PRO A 413 -13.45 -10.52 -8.58
N LEU A 414 -12.83 -11.65 -8.24
CA LEU A 414 -13.49 -12.72 -7.50
C LEU A 414 -13.88 -12.31 -6.08
N VAL A 415 -13.04 -11.53 -5.39
CA VAL A 415 -13.33 -11.07 -4.02
C VAL A 415 -14.43 -10.03 -4.05
N ARG A 416 -14.38 -9.10 -5.01
CA ARG A 416 -15.45 -8.12 -5.27
C ARG A 416 -16.80 -8.81 -5.44
N GLN A 417 -16.87 -9.77 -6.37
CA GLN A 417 -18.08 -10.55 -6.63
C GLN A 417 -18.57 -11.27 -5.36
N THR A 418 -17.67 -11.88 -4.60
CA THR A 418 -18.05 -12.59 -3.37
C THR A 418 -18.63 -11.62 -2.31
N ILE A 419 -18.11 -10.40 -2.21
CA ILE A 419 -18.63 -9.37 -1.30
C ILE A 419 -20.00 -8.86 -1.78
N GLU A 420 -20.16 -8.63 -3.09
CA GLU A 420 -21.43 -8.23 -3.69
C GLU A 420 -22.52 -9.28 -3.45
N GLU A 421 -22.22 -10.56 -3.69
CA GLU A 421 -23.14 -11.69 -3.46
C GLU A 421 -23.47 -11.87 -1.97
N ALA A 422 -22.47 -11.80 -1.08
CA ALA A 422 -22.67 -12.05 0.34
C ALA A 422 -23.51 -10.98 1.05
N PHE A 423 -23.46 -9.73 0.58
CA PHE A 423 -24.23 -8.62 1.16
C PHE A 423 -25.41 -8.17 0.29
N ASP A 424 -25.70 -8.88 -0.81
CA ASP A 424 -26.74 -8.53 -1.79
C ASP A 424 -26.66 -7.06 -2.25
N LEU A 425 -25.43 -6.64 -2.58
CA LEU A 425 -25.13 -5.26 -2.99
C LEU A 425 -25.58 -5.01 -4.42
N ARG A 426 -25.96 -3.75 -4.72
CA ARG A 426 -26.14 -3.31 -6.10
C ARG A 426 -24.79 -3.27 -6.84
N GLU A 427 -23.77 -2.74 -6.18
CA GLU A 427 -22.42 -2.61 -6.72
C GLU A 427 -21.42 -2.38 -5.59
N LEU A 428 -20.28 -3.08 -5.61
CA LEU A 428 -19.11 -2.71 -4.82
C LEU A 428 -18.15 -1.87 -5.68
N ILE A 429 -18.06 -0.58 -5.39
CA ILE A 429 -17.13 0.34 -6.05
C ILE A 429 -15.78 0.21 -5.38
N TRP A 430 -14.87 -0.55 -5.99
CA TRP A 430 -13.50 -0.73 -5.47
C TRP A 430 -12.61 0.39 -6.01
N CYS A 431 -12.20 1.30 -5.12
CA CYS A 431 -11.23 2.34 -5.42
C CYS A 431 -9.83 1.84 -5.05
N ASP A 432 -9.09 1.36 -6.06
CA ASP A 432 -7.68 1.04 -5.92
C ASP A 432 -6.90 2.24 -5.41
N THR A 433 -5.98 1.99 -4.49
CA THR A 433 -5.10 3.03 -3.96
C THR A 433 -3.68 2.73 -4.40
N ARG A 434 -3.25 3.35 -5.50
CA ARG A 434 -1.84 3.33 -5.90
C ARG A 434 -1.05 4.37 -5.10
N PRO A 435 0.27 4.17 -4.94
CA PRO A 435 1.15 5.23 -4.44
C PRO A 435 0.93 6.52 -5.23
N HIS A 436 0.83 7.65 -4.52
CA HIS A 436 0.64 9.00 -5.07
C HIS A 436 -0.70 9.28 -5.77
N GLN A 437 -1.69 8.39 -5.68
CA GLN A 437 -3.01 8.69 -6.18
C GLN A 437 -3.71 9.71 -5.28
N SER A 438 -4.16 10.82 -5.87
CA SER A 438 -4.88 11.87 -5.15
C SER A 438 -6.22 11.36 -4.62
N HIS A 439 -6.53 11.63 -3.35
CA HIS A 439 -7.82 11.29 -2.75
C HIS A 439 -9.00 12.01 -3.44
N LEU A 440 -8.73 13.08 -4.18
CA LEU A 440 -9.74 13.82 -4.94
C LEU A 440 -10.42 12.98 -6.02
N THR A 441 -9.76 11.94 -6.55
CA THR A 441 -10.39 11.04 -7.53
C THR A 441 -11.44 10.13 -6.91
N ILE A 442 -11.50 10.03 -5.58
CA ILE A 442 -12.39 9.13 -4.84
C ILE A 442 -13.71 9.82 -4.49
N GLU A 443 -13.69 11.14 -4.31
CA GLU A 443 -14.85 11.93 -3.90
C GLU A 443 -16.10 11.72 -4.78
N PRO A 444 -16.01 11.70 -6.13
CA PRO A 444 -17.18 11.49 -6.99
C PRO A 444 -17.90 10.16 -6.72
N PHE A 445 -17.16 9.12 -6.32
CA PHE A 445 -17.74 7.82 -5.97
C PHE A 445 -18.48 7.86 -4.63
N ILE A 446 -17.94 8.59 -3.64
CA ILE A 446 -18.57 8.75 -2.32
C ILE A 446 -19.85 9.60 -2.43
N ALA A 447 -19.86 10.60 -3.30
CA ALA A 447 -20.97 11.53 -3.48
C ALA A 447 -22.24 10.89 -4.08
N ARG A 448 -22.14 9.70 -4.69
CA ARG A 448 -23.27 8.98 -5.30
C ARG A 448 -24.41 8.76 -4.30
N ALA A 449 -25.64 9.01 -4.72
CA ALA A 449 -26.82 8.95 -3.83
C ALA A 449 -27.06 7.52 -3.31
N GLU A 450 -26.84 6.52 -4.17
CA GLU A 450 -26.99 5.09 -3.92
C GLU A 450 -25.91 4.48 -3.02
N VAL A 451 -24.82 5.21 -2.74
CA VAL A 451 -23.77 4.72 -1.83
C VAL A 451 -24.25 4.83 -0.38
N SER A 452 -24.27 3.70 0.34
CA SER A 452 -24.79 3.64 1.72
C SER A 452 -23.69 3.63 2.79
N VAL A 453 -22.48 3.18 2.46
CA VAL A 453 -21.33 3.14 3.38
C VAL A 453 -20.00 3.18 2.62
N VAL A 454 -18.99 3.79 3.24
CA VAL A 454 -17.62 3.85 2.72
C VAL A 454 -16.69 3.07 3.65
N LEU A 455 -15.95 2.11 3.08
CA LEU A 455 -15.00 1.24 3.77
C LEU A 455 -13.56 1.68 3.45
N LEU A 456 -12.72 1.92 4.46
CA LEU A 456 -11.30 2.23 4.29
C LEU A 456 -10.43 1.10 4.83
N ALA A 457 -9.70 0.42 3.95
CA ALA A 457 -8.77 -0.62 4.31
C ALA A 457 -7.41 -0.02 4.75
N ILE A 458 -7.30 0.29 6.05
CA ILE A 458 -6.23 1.12 6.62
C ILE A 458 -4.82 0.59 6.30
N ARG A 459 -4.66 -0.74 6.23
CA ARG A 459 -3.36 -1.37 5.93
C ARG A 459 -2.79 -1.01 4.56
N TRP A 460 -3.65 -0.62 3.63
CA TRP A 460 -3.26 -0.25 2.26
C TRP A 460 -3.54 1.22 1.96
N ALA A 461 -4.10 1.95 2.93
CA ALA A 461 -4.40 3.35 2.78
C ALA A 461 -3.12 4.19 2.93
N SER A 462 -2.76 4.94 1.89
CA SER A 462 -1.68 5.94 1.98
C SER A 462 -2.07 7.08 2.93
N HIS A 463 -1.07 7.76 3.52
CA HIS A 463 -1.28 8.85 4.48
C HIS A 463 -2.20 9.99 3.98
N GLY A 464 -2.40 10.11 2.67
CA GLY A 464 -3.30 11.10 2.06
C GLY A 464 -4.80 10.79 2.17
N LEU A 465 -5.19 9.62 2.68
CA LEU A 465 -6.60 9.21 2.76
C LEU A 465 -7.32 9.64 4.05
N GLY A 466 -6.65 10.44 4.91
CA GLY A 466 -7.30 11.05 6.07
C GLY A 466 -8.50 11.93 5.71
N ALA A 467 -8.43 12.61 4.55
CA ALA A 467 -9.49 13.47 4.01
C ALA A 467 -10.76 12.72 3.59
N VAL A 468 -10.71 11.39 3.38
CA VAL A 468 -11.88 10.59 3.01
C VAL A 468 -13.00 10.71 4.04
N ARG A 469 -12.63 10.84 5.32
CA ARG A 469 -13.60 11.04 6.40
C ARG A 469 -14.39 12.34 6.23
N GLU A 470 -13.73 13.42 5.80
CA GLU A 470 -14.36 14.73 5.59
C GLU A 470 -15.39 14.65 4.45
N PHE A 471 -15.08 13.92 3.37
CA PHE A 471 -16.06 13.67 2.31
C PHE A 471 -17.26 12.86 2.81
N CYS A 472 -17.02 11.81 3.59
CA CYS A 472 -18.10 11.01 4.15
C CYS A 472 -19.01 11.85 5.07
N GLU A 473 -18.44 12.73 5.90
CA GLU A 473 -19.20 13.67 6.74
C GLU A 473 -19.99 14.66 5.89
N ARG A 474 -19.37 15.25 4.85
CA ARG A 474 -20.02 16.17 3.89
C ARG A 474 -21.24 15.56 3.20
N TYR A 475 -21.13 14.31 2.74
CA TYR A 475 -22.22 13.60 2.05
C TYR A 475 -23.09 12.76 2.99
N ASN A 476 -22.92 12.93 4.30
CA ASN A 476 -23.60 12.18 5.35
C ASN A 476 -23.46 10.65 5.24
N LYS A 477 -22.40 10.12 4.61
CA LYS A 477 -22.18 8.67 4.49
C LYS A 477 -21.51 8.11 5.76
N PRO A 478 -21.95 6.97 6.30
CA PRO A 478 -21.20 6.22 7.30
C PRO A 478 -19.81 5.83 6.79
N PHE A 479 -18.79 6.00 7.64
CA PHE A 479 -17.40 5.70 7.34
C PHE A 479 -16.89 4.59 8.26
N VAL A 480 -16.40 3.50 7.69
CA VAL A 480 -15.97 2.30 8.41
C VAL A 480 -14.51 2.00 8.12
N ARG A 481 -13.74 1.74 9.17
CA ARG A 481 -12.32 1.38 9.08
C ARG A 481 -12.13 -0.13 9.11
N LEU A 482 -11.33 -0.68 8.19
CA LEU A 482 -10.98 -2.10 8.14
C LEU A 482 -9.51 -2.32 8.56
N PRO A 483 -9.24 -2.72 9.82
CA PRO A 483 -7.87 -2.84 10.34
C PRO A 483 -7.15 -4.14 9.92
N ALA A 484 -7.88 -5.22 9.65
CA ALA A 484 -7.32 -6.57 9.53
C ALA A 484 -7.49 -7.23 8.15
N GLY A 485 -8.09 -6.52 7.17
CA GLY A 485 -8.34 -7.01 5.81
C GLY A 485 -9.80 -6.87 5.38
N TYR A 486 -10.14 -7.47 4.22
CA TYR A 486 -11.46 -7.40 3.58
C TYR A 486 -12.14 -8.78 3.44
N SER A 487 -11.96 -9.68 4.41
CA SER A 487 -12.80 -10.90 4.45
C SER A 487 -14.24 -10.54 4.81
N ILE A 488 -15.20 -11.31 4.31
CA ILE A 488 -16.65 -11.04 4.48
C ILE A 488 -17.02 -10.89 5.96
N ASN A 489 -16.62 -11.84 6.81
CA ASN A 489 -16.90 -11.79 8.25
C ASN A 489 -16.27 -10.56 8.92
N GLN A 490 -15.06 -10.17 8.49
CA GLN A 490 -14.39 -8.97 9.03
C GLN A 490 -15.12 -7.70 8.59
N ILE A 491 -15.53 -7.61 7.33
CA ILE A 491 -16.31 -6.48 6.81
C ILE A 491 -17.63 -6.38 7.57
N ALA A 492 -18.36 -7.48 7.70
CA ALA A 492 -19.62 -7.54 8.44
C ALA A 492 -19.45 -7.06 9.88
N TYR A 493 -18.45 -7.60 10.59
CA TYR A 493 -18.13 -7.20 11.96
C TYR A 493 -17.85 -5.70 12.08
N GLN A 494 -17.00 -5.15 11.20
CA GLN A 494 -16.62 -3.74 11.27
C GLN A 494 -17.76 -2.79 10.89
N ILE A 495 -18.59 -3.16 9.90
CA ILE A 495 -19.79 -2.39 9.54
C ILE A 495 -20.78 -2.40 10.70
N TRP A 496 -21.00 -3.57 11.29
CA TRP A 496 -21.93 -3.70 12.40
C TRP A 496 -21.50 -2.86 13.61
N GLU A 497 -20.24 -2.95 14.00
CA GLU A 497 -19.67 -2.23 15.14
C GLU A 497 -19.66 -0.70 14.94
N GLN A 498 -19.32 -0.23 13.73
CA GLN A 498 -19.06 1.20 13.51
C GLN A 498 -20.23 1.97 12.89
N ALA A 499 -21.14 1.30 12.16
CA ALA A 499 -22.10 1.98 11.29
C ALA A 499 -23.53 1.42 11.34
N SER A 500 -23.82 0.34 12.07
CA SER A 500 -25.14 -0.31 12.06
C SER A 500 -26.29 0.64 12.42
N GLU A 501 -26.13 1.48 13.44
CA GLU A 501 -27.18 2.42 13.87
C GLU A 501 -27.51 3.45 12.78
N ARG A 502 -26.47 4.02 12.15
CA ARG A 502 -26.64 4.99 11.06
C ARG A 502 -27.26 4.33 9.81
N LEU A 503 -26.87 3.09 9.52
CA LEU A 503 -27.43 2.33 8.39
C LEU A 503 -28.90 1.95 8.61
N ARG A 504 -29.33 1.68 9.84
CA ARG A 504 -30.75 1.46 10.16
C ARG A 504 -31.60 2.71 9.95
N ALA A 505 -31.04 3.88 10.18
CA ALA A 505 -31.70 5.16 9.93
C ALA A 505 -31.57 5.64 8.47
N TRP A 506 -30.84 4.90 7.62
CA TRP A 506 -30.58 5.29 6.24
C TRP A 506 -31.85 5.14 5.39
N PRO A 507 -32.25 6.17 4.61
CA PRO A 507 -33.39 6.06 3.71
C PRO A 507 -33.12 5.00 2.65
N LYS A 508 -33.90 3.91 2.67
CA LYS A 508 -33.87 2.89 1.62
C LYS A 508 -34.62 3.45 0.42
N ASN A 509 -33.90 3.73 -0.67
CA ASN A 509 -34.53 4.01 -1.97
C ASN A 509 -35.17 2.71 -2.46
N THR A 510 -36.45 2.50 -2.13
CA THR A 510 -37.30 1.42 -2.65
C THR A 510 -37.52 1.54 -4.14
#